data_AF-A0A258LRT5-F1
#
_entry.id   AF-A0A258LRT5-F1
#
_cell.length_a   1.000
_cell.length_b   1.000
_cell.length_c   1.000
_cell.angle_alpha   90.00
_cell.angle_beta   90.00
_cell.angle_gamma   90.00
#
_symmetry.space_group_name_H-M   'P 1'
#
loop_
_entity.id
_entity.type
_entity.pdbx_description
1 polymer ?
#
loop_
_entity_poly.entity_id
_entity_poly.type
_entity_poly.pdbx_seq_one_letter_code
_entity_poly.pdbx_strand_id
1 'polypeptide(L)'
;MVQLAPTPLNYLGAESLAGYGAVITAFMGALHWGANLHTLGKNPPGDRWEDRNAWIWGVIPALVAWLALHVYIPVGLVILASALIIQRNIDKETYQYYFSSEEACGAFMTIRNRLTFVAASCLIWAALVILFVQN
;
A
#
# COMPACT_ATOMS: atom_id res chain seq x y z
N MET A 1 13.07 15.87 -33.39
CA MET A 1 12.02 14.88 -33.08
C MET A 1 12.71 13.63 -32.55
N VAL A 2 12.70 13.42 -31.23
CA VAL A 2 13.17 12.17 -30.63
C VAL A 2 12.22 11.08 -31.09
N GLN A 3 12.75 10.15 -31.88
CA GLN A 3 12.03 8.98 -32.34
C GLN A 3 11.82 8.09 -31.11
N LEU A 4 10.64 8.18 -30.48
CA LEU A 4 10.20 7.21 -29.50
C LEU A 4 10.12 5.88 -30.26
N ALA A 5 11.09 4.99 -30.05
CA ALA A 5 10.92 3.59 -30.39
C ALA A 5 9.57 3.13 -29.82
N PRO A 6 8.84 2.19 -30.47
CA PRO A 6 7.61 1.68 -29.89
C PRO A 6 7.97 1.12 -28.51
N THR A 7 7.61 1.83 -27.44
CA THR A 7 7.68 1.30 -26.09
C THR A 7 6.91 -0.01 -26.16
N PRO A 8 7.54 -1.16 -25.86
CA PRO A 8 6.82 -2.42 -25.92
C PRO A 8 5.61 -2.23 -25.01
N LEU A 9 4.39 -2.51 -25.50
CA LEU A 9 3.13 -2.37 -24.75
C LEU A 9 3.23 -2.90 -23.31
N ASN A 10 4.10 -3.90 -23.11
CA ASN A 10 4.46 -4.50 -21.82
C ASN A 10 5.07 -3.53 -20.80
N TYR A 11 5.89 -2.55 -21.20
CA TYR A 11 6.52 -1.60 -20.30
C TYR A 11 5.52 -0.56 -19.76
N LEU A 12 4.68 -0.01 -20.63
CA LEU A 12 3.62 0.92 -20.20
C LEU A 12 2.63 0.22 -19.25
N GLY A 13 2.29 -1.03 -19.54
CA GLY A 13 1.45 -1.84 -18.64
C GLY A 13 2.11 -2.08 -17.29
N ALA A 14 3.41 -2.40 -17.26
CA ALA A 14 4.16 -2.63 -16.03
C ALA A 14 4.33 -1.34 -15.20
N GLU A 15 4.64 -0.22 -15.84
CA GLU A 15 4.71 1.10 -15.19
C GLU A 15 3.35 1.53 -14.65
N SER A 16 2.28 1.33 -15.40
CA SER A 16 0.91 1.62 -14.96
C SER A 16 0.51 0.76 -13.76
N LEU A 17 0.85 -0.54 -13.79
CA LEU A 17 0.61 -1.44 -12.66
C LEU A 17 1.41 -1.03 -11.41
N ALA A 18 2.69 -0.66 -11.57
CA ALA A 18 3.51 -0.14 -10.48
C ALA A 18 2.93 1.15 -9.91
N GLY A 19 2.53 2.10 -10.77
CA GLY A 19 1.87 3.35 -10.37
C GLY A 19 0.58 3.10 -9.60
N TYR A 20 -0.25 2.17 -10.06
CA TYR A 20 -1.48 1.81 -9.37
C TYR A 20 -1.21 1.14 -8.01
N GLY A 21 -0.24 0.23 -7.93
CA GLY A 21 0.21 -0.37 -6.67
C GLY A 21 0.73 0.68 -5.68
N ALA A 22 1.47 1.69 -6.17
CA ALA A 22 1.95 2.80 -5.36
C ALA A 22 0.80 3.65 -4.82
N VAL A 23 -0.20 3.97 -5.65
CA VAL A 23 -1.40 4.70 -5.23
C VAL A 23 -2.16 3.96 -4.12
N ILE A 24 -2.38 2.64 -4.28
CA ILE A 24 -3.05 1.83 -3.25
C ILE A 24 -2.24 1.85 -1.95
N THR A 25 -0.92 1.64 -2.03
CA THR A 25 -0.04 1.61 -0.85
C THR A 25 -0.07 2.95 -0.10
N ALA A 26 0.04 4.07 -0.81
CA ALA A 26 -0.05 5.40 -0.23
C ALA A 26 -1.43 5.70 0.37
N PHE A 27 -2.51 5.39 -0.35
CA PHE A 27 -3.89 5.60 0.11
C PHE A 27 -4.17 4.88 1.43
N MET A 28 -3.75 3.62 1.53
CA MET A 28 -3.99 2.82 2.72
C MET A 28 -3.22 3.37 3.93
N GLY A 29 -2.02 3.94 3.72
CA GLY A 29 -1.29 4.65 4.79
C GLY A 29 -2.08 5.87 5.27
N ALA A 30 -2.61 6.66 4.35
CA ALA A 30 -3.37 7.87 4.68
C ALA A 30 -4.64 7.61 5.52
N LEU A 31 -5.19 6.39 5.55
CA LEU A 31 -6.33 6.05 6.41
C LEU A 31 -6.03 6.26 7.90
N HIS A 32 -4.78 6.05 8.34
CA HIS A 32 -4.39 6.30 9.73
C HIS A 32 -4.49 7.78 10.11
N TRP A 33 -4.17 8.67 9.17
CA TRP A 33 -4.39 10.10 9.36
C TRP A 33 -5.88 10.44 9.42
N GLY A 34 -6.70 9.85 8.54
CA GLY A 34 -8.15 10.05 8.57
C GLY A 34 -8.78 9.64 9.91
N ALA A 35 -8.37 8.49 10.45
CA ALA A 35 -8.83 8.01 11.75
C ALA A 35 -8.39 8.94 12.90
N ASN A 36 -7.12 9.36 12.91
CA ASN A 36 -6.60 10.28 13.94
C ASN A 36 -7.19 11.69 13.84
N LEU A 37 -7.46 12.20 12.63
CA LEU A 37 -8.12 13.49 12.44
C LEU A 37 -9.53 13.51 13.05
N HIS A 38 -10.24 12.37 13.04
CA HIS A 38 -11.55 12.24 13.68
C HIS A 38 -11.50 12.27 15.21
N THR A 39 -10.34 12.00 15.82
CA THR A 39 -10.12 12.05 17.27
C THR A 39 -9.49 13.36 17.74
N LEU A 40 -8.99 14.22 16.84
CA LEU A 40 -8.46 15.54 17.19
C LEU A 40 -9.50 16.40 17.91
N GLY A 41 -9.09 17.01 19.03
CA GLY A 41 -9.94 17.89 19.86
C GLY A 41 -10.83 17.15 20.88
N LYS A 42 -10.88 15.81 20.85
CA LYS A 42 -11.44 14.99 21.93
C LYS A 42 -10.32 14.67 22.92
N ASN A 43 -10.60 14.65 24.23
CA ASN A 43 -9.60 14.24 25.23
C ASN A 43 -9.13 12.81 24.90
N PRO A 44 -7.84 12.58 24.59
CA PRO A 44 -7.39 11.27 24.18
C PRO A 44 -7.50 10.29 25.36
N PRO A 45 -8.15 9.12 25.20
CA PRO A 45 -8.17 8.09 26.21
C PRO A 45 -6.84 7.34 26.14
N GLY A 46 -5.83 7.79 26.87
CA GLY A 46 -4.58 7.05 27.03
C GLY A 46 -3.48 7.39 26.01
N ASP A 47 -2.52 6.48 25.92
CA ASP A 47 -1.08 6.73 25.83
C ASP A 47 -0.61 7.46 24.55
N ARG A 48 0.03 8.64 24.71
CA ARG A 48 0.47 9.54 23.61
C ARG A 48 1.39 8.88 22.57
N TRP A 49 1.99 7.73 22.87
CA TRP A 49 2.94 7.07 21.97
C TRP A 49 2.24 6.29 20.85
N GLU A 50 1.05 5.70 21.10
CA GLU A 50 0.28 4.96 20.09
C GLU A 50 -0.20 5.90 18.99
N ASP A 51 -0.68 7.09 19.38
CA ASP A 51 -1.06 8.16 18.46
C ASP A 51 0.09 8.57 17.54
N ARG A 52 1.30 8.77 18.09
CA ARG A 52 2.47 9.19 17.32
C ARG A 52 2.89 8.14 16.29
N ASN A 53 2.84 6.86 16.65
CA ASN A 53 3.14 5.77 15.72
C ASN A 53 2.15 5.72 14.57
N ALA A 54 0.85 5.94 14.82
CA ALA A 54 -0.15 6.02 13.76
C ALA A 54 0.08 7.19 12.79
N TRP A 55 0.52 8.35 13.26
CA TRP A 55 0.89 9.48 12.39
C TRP A 55 2.09 9.17 11.50
N ILE A 56 3.13 8.57 12.06
CA ILE A 56 4.34 8.15 11.31
C ILE A 56 3.97 7.08 10.29
N TRP A 57 3.15 6.10 10.70
CA TRP A 57 2.69 5.03 9.83
C TRP A 57 1.80 5.53 8.69
N GLY A 58 1.13 6.68 8.84
CA GLY A 58 0.39 7.27 7.73
C GLY A 58 1.26 7.79 6.58
N VAL A 59 2.55 8.05 6.82
CA VAL A 59 3.49 8.60 5.83
C VAL A 59 4.42 7.54 5.25
N ILE A 60 4.89 6.60 6.09
CA ILE A 60 5.89 5.59 5.69
C ILE A 60 5.48 4.82 4.41
N PRO A 61 4.26 4.28 4.27
CA PRO A 61 3.85 3.55 3.08
C PRO A 61 3.92 4.38 1.79
N ALA A 62 3.59 5.68 1.86
CA ALA A 62 3.67 6.57 0.71
C ALA A 62 5.12 6.82 0.29
N LEU A 63 6.05 6.97 1.25
CA LEU A 63 7.48 7.12 0.96
C LEU A 63 8.08 5.84 0.36
N VAL A 64 7.73 4.68 0.92
CA VAL A 64 8.15 3.37 0.37
C VAL A 64 7.63 3.20 -1.06
N ALA A 65 6.35 3.51 -1.30
CA ALA A 65 5.74 3.44 -2.61
C ALA A 65 6.42 4.38 -3.62
N TRP A 66 6.70 5.62 -3.22
CA TRP A 66 7.41 6.59 -4.05
C TRP A 66 8.81 6.10 -4.43
N LEU A 67 9.58 5.58 -3.47
CA LEU A 67 10.90 5.00 -3.74
C LEU A 67 10.83 3.78 -4.67
N ALA A 68 9.81 2.93 -4.51
CA ALA A 68 9.61 1.76 -5.36
C ALA A 68 9.38 2.12 -6.84
N LEU A 69 8.86 3.32 -7.14
CA LEU A 69 8.69 3.79 -8.52
C LEU A 69 9.99 4.27 -9.18
N HIS A 70 11.07 4.48 -8.41
CA HIS A 70 12.35 5.00 -8.92
C HIS A 70 13.42 3.92 -9.09
N VAL A 71 13.08 2.66 -8.85
CA VAL A 71 13.98 1.51 -9.02
C VAL A 71 13.58 0.67 -10.24
N TYR A 72 14.40 -0.35 -10.54
CA TYR A 72 14.09 -1.31 -11.59
C TYR A 72 12.69 -1.94 -11.38
N ILE A 73 11.85 -1.92 -12.43
CA ILE A 73 10.40 -2.18 -12.34
C ILE A 73 10.06 -3.49 -11.59
N PRO A 74 10.63 -4.66 -11.92
CA PRO A 74 10.32 -5.90 -11.18
C PRO A 74 10.65 -5.83 -9.69
N VAL A 75 11.73 -5.14 -9.33
CA VAL A 75 12.10 -4.92 -7.93
C VAL A 75 11.08 -4.00 -7.26
N GLY A 76 10.68 -2.91 -7.92
CA GLY A 76 9.63 -2.00 -7.45
C GLY A 76 8.31 -2.72 -7.20
N LEU A 77 7.89 -3.60 -8.11
CA LEU A 77 6.67 -4.41 -7.95
C LEU A 77 6.74 -5.33 -6.72
N VAL A 78 7.88 -5.99 -6.47
CA VAL A 78 8.07 -6.84 -5.29
C VAL A 78 8.09 -6.02 -3.99
N ILE A 79 8.70 -4.83 -4.01
CA ILE A 79 8.68 -3.90 -2.87
C ILE A 79 7.23 -3.50 -2.55
N LEU A 80 6.45 -3.11 -3.56
CA LEU A 80 5.04 -2.73 -3.39
C LEU A 80 4.19 -3.90 -2.87
N ALA A 81 4.37 -5.10 -3.41
CA ALA A 81 3.68 -6.30 -2.92
C ALA A 81 3.99 -6.58 -1.44
N SER A 82 5.27 -6.49 -1.09
CA SER A 82 5.75 -6.69 0.28
C SER A 82 5.20 -5.62 1.22
N ALA A 83 5.22 -4.35 0.79
CA ALA A 83 4.67 -3.23 1.55
C ALA A 83 3.19 -3.42 1.85
N LEU A 84 2.38 -3.84 0.87
CA LEU A 84 0.95 -4.11 1.08
C LEU A 84 0.70 -5.24 2.10
N ILE A 85 1.50 -6.30 2.06
CA ILE A 85 1.38 -7.43 3.02
C ILE A 85 1.76 -6.97 4.43
N ILE A 86 2.89 -6.27 4.58
CA ILE A 86 3.35 -5.74 5.85
C ILE A 86 2.32 -4.78 6.42
N GLN A 87 1.81 -3.88 5.58
CA GLN A 87 0.80 -2.91 5.98
C GLN A 87 -0.48 -3.60 6.44
N ARG A 88 -0.99 -4.57 5.69
CA ARG A 88 -2.16 -5.35 6.10
C ARG A 88 -1.98 -6.02 7.47
N ASN A 89 -0.77 -6.47 7.81
CA ASN A 89 -0.50 -7.11 9.11
C ASN A 89 -0.52 -6.08 10.25
N ILE A 90 0.05 -4.90 10.04
CA ILE A 90 0.03 -3.79 11.01
C ILE A 90 -1.38 -3.22 11.16
N ASP A 91 -2.10 -3.08 10.05
CA ASP A 91 -3.49 -2.61 10.00
C ASP A 91 -4.41 -3.50 10.86
N LYS A 92 -4.18 -4.81 10.88
CA LYS A 92 -4.98 -5.75 11.70
C LYS A 92 -4.93 -5.39 13.19
N GLU A 93 -3.76 -5.01 13.69
CA GLU A 93 -3.56 -4.67 15.10
C GLU A 93 -3.97 -3.23 15.39
N THR A 94 -3.95 -2.34 14.40
CA THR A 94 -4.25 -0.92 14.60
C THR A 94 -5.74 -0.61 14.44
N TYR A 95 -6.40 -1.23 13.46
CA TYR A 95 -7.78 -0.90 13.11
C TYR A 95 -8.81 -1.36 14.15
N GLN A 96 -8.47 -2.29 15.03
CA GLN A 96 -9.32 -2.60 16.19
C GLN A 96 -9.62 -1.37 17.06
N TYR A 97 -8.75 -0.36 17.06
CA TYR A 97 -8.92 0.88 17.83
C TYR A 97 -9.65 1.98 17.04
N TYR A 98 -9.80 1.85 15.72
CA TYR A 98 -10.41 2.88 14.86
C TYR A 98 -11.91 2.67 14.66
N PHE A 99 -12.37 1.42 14.70
CA PHE A 99 -13.78 1.08 14.49
C PHE A 99 -14.52 0.95 15.81
N SER A 100 -15.66 1.63 15.94
CA SER A 100 -16.53 1.51 17.13
C SER A 100 -17.33 0.19 17.18
N SER A 101 -17.45 -0.52 16.05
CA SER A 101 -18.17 -1.79 15.92
C SER A 101 -17.23 -2.88 15.44
N GLU A 102 -17.20 -3.99 16.18
CA GLU A 102 -16.39 -5.17 15.84
C GLU A 102 -16.84 -5.81 14.53
N GLU A 103 -18.14 -5.83 14.24
CA GLU A 103 -18.70 -6.33 12.97
C GLU A 103 -18.20 -5.52 11.78
N ALA A 104 -18.20 -4.19 11.89
CA ALA A 104 -17.70 -3.28 10.86
C ALA A 104 -16.19 -3.46 10.63
N CYS A 105 -15.42 -3.59 11.72
CA CYS A 105 -13.99 -3.88 11.67
C CYS A 105 -13.72 -5.21 10.96
N GLY A 106 -14.45 -6.28 11.33
CA GLY A 106 -14.33 -7.60 10.73
C GLY A 106 -14.67 -7.62 9.24
N ALA A 107 -15.73 -6.93 8.83
CA ALA A 107 -16.10 -6.78 7.42
C ALA A 107 -15.02 -6.05 6.62
N PHE A 108 -14.51 -4.93 7.16
CA PHE A 108 -13.44 -4.16 6.53
C PHE A 108 -12.16 -5.00 6.40
N MET A 109 -11.75 -5.68 7.46
CA MET A 109 -10.56 -6.55 7.45
C MET A 109 -10.71 -7.73 6.47
N THR A 110 -11.91 -8.26 6.30
CA THR A 110 -12.18 -9.30 5.29
C THR A 110 -11.93 -8.80 3.87
N ILE A 111 -12.44 -7.61 3.54
CA ILE A 111 -12.21 -6.96 2.24
C ILE A 111 -10.72 -6.65 2.06
N ARG A 112 -10.09 -6.04 3.07
CA ARG A 112 -8.66 -5.71 3.09
C ARG A 112 -7.79 -6.94 2.79
N ASN A 113 -8.09 -8.09 3.40
CA ASN A 113 -7.35 -9.34 3.17
C ASN A 113 -7.45 -9.80 1.72
N ARG A 114 -8.67 -9.84 1.18
CA ARG A 114 -8.91 -10.28 -0.21
C ARG A 114 -8.22 -9.36 -1.21
N LEU A 115 -8.37 -8.05 -1.04
CA LEU A 115 -7.75 -7.06 -1.92
C LEU A 115 -6.22 -7.10 -1.83
N THR A 116 -5.65 -7.23 -0.64
CA THR A 116 -4.19 -7.35 -0.46
C THR A 116 -3.65 -8.60 -1.13
N PHE A 117 -4.34 -9.74 -0.98
CA PHE A 117 -3.94 -10.99 -1.61
C PHE A 117 -3.96 -10.89 -3.14
N VAL A 118 -5.04 -10.36 -3.71
CA VAL A 118 -5.16 -10.17 -5.16
C VAL A 118 -4.09 -9.20 -5.67
N ALA A 119 -3.94 -8.02 -5.04
CA ALA A 119 -2.97 -7.02 -5.45
C ALA A 119 -1.53 -7.54 -5.37
N ALA A 120 -1.14 -8.17 -4.25
CA ALA A 120 0.19 -8.73 -4.09
C ALA A 120 0.47 -9.84 -5.12
N SER A 121 -0.51 -10.72 -5.38
CA SER A 121 -0.38 -11.78 -6.39
C SER A 121 -0.17 -11.20 -7.79
N CYS A 122 -0.93 -10.16 -8.16
CA CYS A 122 -0.78 -9.48 -9.45
C CYS A 122 0.61 -8.83 -9.60
N LEU A 123 1.08 -8.12 -8.57
CA LEU A 123 2.39 -7.46 -8.57
C LEU A 123 3.54 -8.47 -8.66
N ILE A 124 3.49 -9.54 -7.86
CA ILE A 124 4.50 -10.61 -7.87
C ILE A 124 4.50 -11.34 -9.21
N TRP A 125 3.32 -11.68 -9.74
CA TRP A 125 3.21 -12.34 -11.04
C TRP A 125 3.83 -11.50 -12.16
N ALA A 126 3.49 -10.21 -12.22
CA ALA A 126 4.09 -9.31 -13.20
C ALA A 126 5.61 -9.22 -13.06
N ALA A 127 6.13 -9.14 -11.83
CA ALA A 127 7.57 -9.14 -11.58
C ALA A 127 8.25 -10.42 -12.10
N LEU A 128 7.67 -11.59 -11.85
CA LEU A 128 8.18 -12.89 -12.32
C LEU A 128 8.18 -12.97 -13.86
N VAL A 129 7.08 -12.54 -14.50
CA VAL A 129 6.99 -12.53 -15.97
C VAL A 129 8.08 -11.65 -16.58
N ILE A 130 8.32 -10.46 -16.05
CA ILE A 130 9.36 -9.57 -16.57
C ILE A 130 10.76 -10.18 -16.34
N LEU A 131 11.02 -10.78 -15.18
CA LEU A 131 12.33 -11.35 -14.85
C LEU A 131 12.69 -12.62 -15.63
N PHE A 132 11.72 -13.48 -15.92
CA PHE A 132 11.99 -14.84 -16.42
C PHE A 132 11.44 -15.14 -17.81
N VAL A 133 10.49 -14.34 -18.32
CA VAL A 133 9.85 -14.59 -19.62
C VAL A 133 10.27 -13.55 -20.68
N GLN A 134 10.65 -12.35 -20.26
CA GLN A 134 11.03 -11.25 -21.17
C GLN A 134 12.56 -11.04 -21.27
N ASN A 135 13.35 -11.78 -20.50
CA ASN A 135 14.81 -11.88 -20.63
C ASN A 135 15.18 -13.06 -21.54
#